data_AF-A0A6L3Y323-F1
#
_entry.id   AF-A0A6L3Y323-F1
#
_cell.length_a   1.000
_cell.length_b   1.000
_cell.length_c   1.000
_cell.angle_alpha   90.00
_cell.angle_beta   90.00
_cell.angle_gamma   90.00
#
_symmetry.space_group_name_H-M   'P 1'
#
loop_
_entity.id
_entity.type
_entity.pdbx_description
1 polymer ?
#
loop_
_entity_poly.entity_id
_entity_poly.type
_entity_poly.pdbx_seq_one_letter_code
_entity_poly.pdbx_strand_id
1 'polypeptide(L)'
;MKRTALAVLMLPAFAHADWSSPEFNAFSAEGTGVFTSQATLAKGTRPLTLSLDNACWQPTGAIKLNEMLSLKPCEGTPPQWRLFRDGVYQMRID
;
A
#
# COMPACT_ATOMS: atom_id res chain seq x y z
N MET A 1 22.50 14.11 -48.38
CA MET A 1 22.18 14.47 -46.98
C MET A 1 21.56 13.25 -46.32
N LYS A 2 22.25 12.64 -45.34
CA LYS A 2 21.78 11.42 -44.67
C LYS A 2 20.81 11.82 -43.55
N ARG A 3 19.52 11.49 -43.69
CA ARG A 3 18.50 11.74 -42.68
C ARG A 3 18.53 10.58 -41.68
N THR A 4 19.17 10.80 -40.55
CA THR A 4 19.15 9.87 -39.41
C THR A 4 17.75 9.92 -38.79
N ALA A 5 16.97 8.85 -38.99
CA ALA A 5 15.69 8.69 -38.32
C ALA A 5 15.96 8.26 -36.86
N LEU A 6 15.79 9.19 -35.92
CA LEU A 6 15.84 8.91 -34.49
C LEU A 6 14.47 8.35 -34.09
N ALA A 7 14.36 7.02 -34.02
CA ALA A 7 13.17 6.36 -33.49
C ALA A 7 13.19 6.48 -31.95
N VAL A 8 12.42 7.43 -31.42
CA VAL A 8 12.15 7.52 -29.98
C VAL A 8 11.19 6.38 -29.63
N LEU A 9 11.72 5.33 -28.99
CA LEU A 9 10.93 4.28 -28.36
C LEU A 9 10.19 4.89 -27.17
N MET A 10 8.92 5.25 -27.37
CA MET A 10 7.96 5.55 -26.31
C MET A 10 7.64 4.23 -25.58
N LEU A 11 8.51 3.83 -24.64
CA LEU A 11 8.15 2.79 -23.68
C LEU A 11 7.09 3.40 -22.73
N PRO A 12 5.92 2.78 -22.55
CA PRO A 12 4.97 3.25 -21.56
C PRO A 12 5.66 3.21 -20.18
N ALA A 13 5.74 4.36 -19.53
CA ALA A 13 6.08 4.41 -18.12
C ALA A 13 4.93 3.75 -17.37
N PHE A 14 5.10 2.49 -16.98
CA PHE A 14 4.22 1.89 -16.00
C PHE A 14 4.38 2.71 -14.73
N ALA A 15 3.36 3.49 -14.39
CA ALA A 15 3.29 4.12 -13.08
C ALA A 15 3.21 2.99 -12.05
N HIS A 16 4.35 2.67 -11.44
CA HIS A 16 4.42 1.71 -10.36
C HIS A 16 3.93 2.42 -9.10
N ALA A 17 2.77 2.02 -8.59
CA ALA A 17 2.29 2.50 -7.30
C ALA A 17 3.20 1.92 -6.21
N ASP A 18 4.00 2.77 -5.56
CA ASP A 18 4.96 2.35 -4.54
C ASP A 18 4.32 2.34 -3.15
N TRP A 19 3.50 1.32 -2.92
CA TRP A 19 2.82 1.12 -1.64
C TRP A 19 3.80 0.63 -0.56
N SER A 20 3.74 1.25 0.62
CA SER A 20 4.48 0.80 1.80
C SER A 20 3.72 1.05 3.11
N SER A 21 4.09 0.31 4.15
CA SER A 21 3.54 0.47 5.51
C SER A 21 4.61 0.07 6.54
N PRO A 22 4.76 0.79 7.68
CA PRO A 22 5.89 0.62 8.59
C PRO A 22 6.11 -0.80 9.15
N GLU A 23 5.03 -1.54 9.39
CA GLU A 23 5.09 -2.89 10.00
C GLU A 23 4.86 -4.02 8.99
N PHE A 24 4.77 -3.70 7.70
CA PHE A 24 4.53 -4.67 6.64
C PHE A 24 5.75 -4.81 5.74
N ASN A 25 5.90 -6.00 5.15
CA ASN A 25 6.91 -6.23 4.12
C ASN A 25 6.61 -5.39 2.86
N ALA A 26 7.53 -5.40 1.89
CA ALA A 26 7.31 -4.78 0.60
C ALA A 26 6.02 -5.32 -0.05
N PHE A 27 5.24 -4.42 -0.66
CA PHE A 27 4.04 -4.81 -1.39
C PHE A 27 4.40 -5.41 -2.74
N SER A 28 3.66 -6.45 -3.13
CA SER A 28 3.70 -7.06 -4.46
C SER A 28 2.41 -6.78 -5.22
N ALA A 29 2.52 -6.43 -6.49
CA ALA A 29 1.36 -6.35 -7.38
C ALA A 29 0.88 -7.78 -7.75
N GLU A 30 -0.39 -8.09 -7.50
CA GLU A 30 -1.01 -9.39 -7.87
C GLU A 30 -1.87 -9.30 -9.15
N GLY A 31 -2.05 -8.09 -9.70
CA GLY A 31 -2.85 -7.83 -10.88
C GLY A 31 -2.97 -6.32 -11.13
N THR A 32 -3.89 -5.92 -12.00
CA THR A 32 -4.13 -4.50 -12.25
C THR A 32 -4.77 -3.85 -11.02
N GLY A 33 -4.07 -2.92 -10.38
CA GLY A 33 -4.56 -2.16 -9.23
C GLY A 33 -4.51 -2.88 -7.89
N VAL A 34 -4.20 -4.19 -7.87
CA VAL A 34 -4.20 -4.98 -6.63
C VAL A 34 -2.78 -5.17 -6.10
N PHE A 35 -2.58 -4.80 -4.83
CA PHE A 35 -1.30 -4.93 -4.13
C PHE A 35 -1.48 -5.71 -2.83
N THR A 36 -0.57 -6.61 -2.52
CA THR A 36 -0.59 -7.39 -1.29
C THR A 36 0.73 -7.30 -0.54
N SER A 37 0.65 -7.36 0.79
CA SER A 37 1.80 -7.48 1.67
C SER A 37 1.44 -8.34 2.89
N GLN A 38 2.45 -8.91 3.53
CA GLN A 38 2.31 -9.72 4.74
C GLN A 38 3.25 -9.24 5.84
N ALA A 39 2.87 -9.53 7.08
CA ALA A 39 3.66 -9.23 8.27
C ALA A 39 3.38 -10.25 9.38
N THR A 40 4.40 -10.61 10.15
CA THR A 40 4.21 -11.30 11.43
C THR A 40 4.06 -10.24 12.51
N LEU A 41 2.87 -10.11 13.09
CA LEU A 41 2.56 -9.08 14.08
C LEU A 41 2.18 -9.70 15.42
N ALA A 42 2.65 -9.09 16.51
CA ALA A 42 2.24 -9.44 17.85
C ALA A 42 0.85 -8.86 18.19
N LYS A 43 0.15 -9.48 19.14
CA LYS A 43 -1.02 -8.95 19.82
C LYS A 43 -0.72 -7.56 20.37
N GLY A 44 -1.65 -6.63 20.18
CA GLY A 44 -1.48 -5.26 20.65
C GLY A 44 -2.33 -4.27 19.88
N THR A 45 -2.23 -3.00 20.27
CA THR A 45 -2.84 -1.89 19.55
C THR A 45 -1.73 -1.12 18.86
N ARG A 46 -1.89 -0.86 17.57
CA ARG A 46 -0.89 -0.18 16.72
C ARG A 46 -1.58 0.75 15.72
N PRO A 47 -0.99 1.90 15.36
CA PRO A 47 -1.50 2.69 14.25
C PRO A 47 -1.34 1.93 12.94
N LEU A 48 -2.24 2.16 11.99
CA LEU A 48 -2.05 1.72 10.60
C LEU A 48 -2.08 2.93 9.67
N THR A 49 -0.95 3.17 9.00
CA THR A 49 -0.78 4.15 7.94
C THR A 49 -0.13 3.48 6.75
N LEU A 50 -0.46 3.97 5.56
CA LEU A 50 0.15 3.55 4.31
C LEU A 50 0.82 4.76 3.64
N SER A 51 1.80 4.50 2.81
CA SER A 51 2.39 5.49 1.90
C SER A 51 2.21 5.01 0.47
N LEU A 52 1.81 5.91 -0.42
CA LEU A 52 1.81 5.72 -1.87
C LEU A 52 2.58 6.88 -2.47
N ASP A 53 3.70 6.60 -3.12
CA ASP A 53 4.54 7.62 -3.78
C ASP A 53 4.89 8.80 -2.85
N ASN A 54 5.14 8.50 -1.57
CA ASN A 54 5.39 9.44 -0.47
C ASN A 54 4.16 10.21 0.07
N ALA A 55 2.96 10.00 -0.48
CA ALA A 55 1.72 10.51 0.08
C ALA A 55 1.22 9.60 1.21
N CYS A 56 0.87 10.18 2.36
CA CYS A 56 0.38 9.43 3.50
C CYS A 56 -1.13 9.16 3.39
N TRP A 57 -1.51 7.91 3.61
CA TRP A 57 -2.88 7.43 3.62
C TRP A 57 -3.21 6.72 4.94
N GLN A 58 -4.46 6.84 5.38
CA GLN A 58 -4.99 6.11 6.54
C GLN A 58 -6.39 5.57 6.25
N PRO A 59 -6.82 4.49 6.92
CA PRO A 59 -8.19 4.01 6.82
C PRO A 59 -9.21 5.10 7.20
N THR A 60 -10.37 5.12 6.54
CA THR A 60 -11.43 6.08 6.84
C THR A 60 -12.13 5.82 8.17
N GLY A 61 -12.02 4.61 8.71
CA GLY A 61 -12.70 4.17 9.94
C GLY A 61 -11.90 3.20 10.80
N ALA A 62 -12.58 2.61 11.78
CA ALA A 62 -11.99 1.64 12.70
C ALA A 62 -11.61 0.34 11.97
N ILE A 63 -10.40 -0.16 12.21
CA ILE A 63 -9.84 -1.30 11.48
C ILE A 63 -10.33 -2.60 12.10
N LYS A 64 -10.90 -3.46 11.25
CA LYS A 64 -11.31 -4.83 11.59
C LYS A 64 -10.71 -5.81 10.61
N LEU A 65 -10.40 -7.01 11.10
CA LEU A 65 -9.86 -8.07 10.26
C LEU A 65 -10.90 -8.50 9.21
N ASN A 66 -10.42 -8.72 7.98
CA ASN A 66 -11.23 -9.19 6.86
C ASN A 66 -12.37 -8.25 6.44
N GLU A 67 -12.26 -6.95 6.75
CA GLU A 67 -13.14 -5.91 6.24
C GLU A 67 -12.38 -5.00 5.27
N MET A 68 -13.05 -4.57 4.20
CA MET A 68 -12.53 -3.57 3.26
C MET A 68 -12.85 -2.17 3.77
N LEU A 69 -11.84 -1.30 3.79
CA LEU A 69 -11.97 0.08 4.22
C LEU A 69 -11.37 1.00 3.16
N SER A 70 -12.08 2.08 2.85
CA SER A 70 -11.52 3.14 2.00
C SER A 70 -10.34 3.82 2.70
N LEU A 71 -9.44 4.38 1.89
CA LEU A 71 -8.34 5.20 2.36
C LEU A 71 -8.67 6.69 2.18
N LYS A 72 -8.15 7.50 3.09
CA LYS A 72 -8.13 8.96 2.99
C LYS A 72 -6.72 9.49 3.26
N PRO A 73 -6.39 10.71 2.80
CA PRO A 73 -5.15 11.36 3.22
C PRO A 73 -5.02 11.35 4.74
N CYS A 74 -3.81 11.18 5.25
CA CYS A 74 -3.57 11.18 6.68
C CYS A 74 -4.01 12.51 7.31
N GLU A 75 -4.74 12.41 8.41
CA GLU A 75 -5.21 13.56 9.18
C GLU A 75 -5.31 13.20 10.66
N GLY A 76 -4.92 14.14 11.53
CA GLY A 76 -4.98 13.97 12.97
C GLY A 76 -4.22 12.75 13.48
N THR A 77 -4.84 12.00 14.39
CA THR A 77 -4.28 10.76 14.93
C THR A 77 -4.70 9.58 14.05
N PRO A 78 -3.75 8.74 13.57
CA PRO A 78 -4.08 7.57 12.76
C PRO A 78 -5.03 6.59 13.47
N PRO A 79 -5.94 5.95 12.72
CA PRO A 79 -6.78 4.89 13.25
C PRO A 79 -5.94 3.78 13.89
N GLN A 80 -6.40 3.31 15.06
CA GLN A 80 -5.75 2.25 15.79
C GLN A 80 -6.31 0.89 15.37
N TRP A 81 -5.41 -0.04 15.07
CA TRP A 81 -5.71 -1.43 14.81
C TRP A 81 -5.44 -2.27 16.05
N ARG A 82 -6.48 -2.90 16.59
CA ARG A 82 -6.35 -3.80 17.73
C ARG A 82 -6.25 -5.25 17.24
N LEU A 83 -5.08 -5.84 17.43
CA LEU A 83 -4.83 -7.26 17.22
C LEU A 83 -5.07 -8.02 18.51
N PHE A 84 -5.90 -9.07 18.43
CA PHE A 84 -6.28 -9.88 19.59
C PHE A 84 -5.35 -11.08 19.84
N ARG A 85 -4.47 -11.39 18.89
CA ARG A 85 -3.49 -12.49 18.96
C ARG A 85 -2.25 -12.18 18.11
N ASP A 86 -1.17 -12.91 18.36
CA ASP A 86 -0.01 -12.95 17.46
C ASP A 86 -0.39 -13.70 16.18
N GLY A 87 0.21 -13.36 15.05
CA GLY A 87 -0.02 -14.10 13.80
C GLY A 87 0.60 -13.46 12.57
N VAL A 88 0.43 -14.16 11.44
CA VAL A 88 0.74 -13.63 10.10
C VAL A 88 -0.52 -12.95 9.58
N TYR A 89 -0.39 -11.67 9.26
CA TYR A 89 -1.46 -10.84 8.74
C TYR A 89 -1.15 -10.45 7.30
N GLN A 90 -2.17 -10.50 6.45
CA GLN A 90 -2.10 -10.03 5.08
C GLN A 90 -2.87 -8.71 4.96
N MET A 91 -2.29 -7.76 4.24
CA MET A 91 -2.94 -6.55 3.78
C MET A 91 -3.09 -6.62 2.27
N ARG A 92 -4.25 -6.18 1.78
CA ARG A 92 -4.57 -6.08 0.36
C ARG A 92 -5.12 -4.68 0.08
N ILE A 93 -4.67 -4.08 -1.01
CA ILE A 93 -5.10 -2.77 -1.53
C ILE A 93 -5.63 -3.01 -2.94
N ASP A 94 -6.73 -2.35 -3.31
CA ASP A 94 -7.34 -2.34 -4.65
C ASP A 94 -7.66 -0.92 -5.14
#